data_AF-A0A971DVV5-F1
#
_entry.id   AF-A0A971DVV5-F1
#
_cell.length_a   1.000
_cell.length_b   1.000
_cell.length_c   1.000
_cell.angle_alpha   90.00
_cell.angle_beta   90.00
_cell.angle_gamma   90.00
#
_symmetry.space_group_name_H-M   'P 1'
#
loop_
_entity.id
_entity.type
_entity.pdbx_description
1 polymer ?
#
loop_
_entity_poly.entity_id
_entity_poly.type
_entity_poly.pdbx_seq_one_letter_code
_entity_poly.pdbx_strand_id
1 'polypeptide(L)'
;MEQAQPSEQTKLYNIIFPVWLLIFFPPVILVSLVGNWIIDSIVLTACYFLLKPNQEWSWLKFYKKNIVKVWFFGFLADFIGAAILYACVLLQDVLGISDEIINGITYDPYSNFLAFTLILVAIFISGLLILLFNYNYTFRRSIKDVLARWKAAALIAVVTLPWTFLLPAKLFY
;
A
#
# COMPACT_ATOMS: atom_id res chain seq x y z
N MET A 1 -5.71 22.91 -54.48
CA MET A 1 -6.54 22.01 -53.66
C MET A 1 -5.75 21.75 -52.40
N GLU A 2 -6.05 22.53 -51.37
CA GLU A 2 -5.34 22.51 -50.09
C GLU A 2 -5.84 21.31 -49.29
N GLN A 3 -4.98 20.31 -49.09
CA GLN A 3 -5.29 19.19 -48.21
C GLN A 3 -5.16 19.70 -46.77
N ALA A 4 -6.29 19.98 -46.13
CA ALA A 4 -6.35 20.21 -44.70
C ALA A 4 -5.82 18.96 -43.98
N GLN A 5 -4.68 19.10 -43.29
CA GLN A 5 -4.19 18.09 -42.36
C GLN A 5 -5.25 17.88 -41.27
N PRO A 6 -5.55 16.64 -40.87
CA PRO A 6 -6.44 16.42 -39.75
C PRO A 6 -5.78 17.03 -38.52
N SER A 7 -6.45 17.99 -37.91
CA SER A 7 -6.05 18.59 -36.64
C SER A 7 -5.72 17.45 -35.68
N GLU A 8 -4.48 17.40 -35.16
CA GLU A 8 -4.15 16.59 -34.00
C GLU A 8 -5.19 16.92 -32.93
N GLN A 9 -6.17 16.03 -32.77
CA GLN A 9 -7.02 16.04 -31.60
C GLN A 9 -6.07 15.69 -30.47
N THR A 10 -5.54 16.72 -29.82
CA THR A 10 -4.99 16.62 -28.48
C THR A 10 -6.11 16.02 -27.63
N LYS A 11 -6.11 14.69 -27.51
CA LYS A 11 -6.96 13.96 -26.59
C LYS A 11 -6.57 14.51 -25.23
N LEU A 12 -7.39 15.42 -24.72
CA LEU A 12 -7.35 15.80 -23.31
C LEU A 12 -7.62 14.50 -22.57
N TYR A 13 -6.54 13.84 -22.18
CA TYR A 13 -6.60 12.70 -21.28
C TYR A 13 -7.33 13.24 -20.06
N ASN A 14 -8.53 12.75 -19.80
CA ASN A 14 -9.13 12.89 -18.49
C ASN A 14 -8.14 12.19 -17.56
N ILE A 15 -7.28 12.96 -16.89
CA ILE A 15 -6.43 12.46 -15.81
C ILE A 15 -7.40 12.14 -14.68
N ILE A 16 -8.03 10.96 -14.77
CA ILE A 16 -8.83 10.42 -13.68
C ILE A 16 -7.83 10.08 -12.60
N PHE A 17 -7.87 10.87 -11.53
CA PHE A 17 -6.97 10.67 -10.42
C PHE A 17 -7.30 9.33 -9.75
N PRO A 18 -6.33 8.41 -9.61
CA PRO A 18 -6.62 7.10 -9.06
C PRO A 18 -7.09 7.20 -7.61
N VAL A 19 -8.13 6.45 -7.23
CA VAL A 19 -8.67 6.50 -5.86
C VAL A 19 -7.64 6.08 -4.82
N TRP A 20 -6.80 5.09 -5.13
CA TRP A 20 -5.71 4.69 -4.24
C TRP A 20 -4.67 5.80 -4.02
N LEU A 21 -4.51 6.73 -4.98
CA LEU A 21 -3.63 7.89 -4.83
C LEU A 21 -4.31 8.99 -4.01
N LEU A 22 -5.63 9.17 -4.16
CA LEU A 22 -6.42 10.15 -3.38
C LEU A 22 -6.34 9.90 -1.87
N ILE A 23 -6.14 8.64 -1.45
CA ILE A 23 -5.96 8.27 -0.04
C ILE A 23 -4.76 9.00 0.60
N PHE A 24 -3.78 9.46 -0.18
CA PHE A 24 -2.61 10.20 0.31
C PHE A 24 -2.79 11.73 0.31
N PHE A 25 -3.95 12.26 -0.10
CA PHE A 25 -4.20 13.71 -0.14
C PHE A 25 -5.11 14.19 1.01
N PRO A 26 -4.89 15.40 1.56
CA PRO A 26 -5.81 16.00 2.53
C PRO A 26 -7.21 16.29 1.93
N PRO A 27 -8.30 16.10 2.69
CA PRO A 27 -8.37 15.61 4.07
C PRO A 27 -8.40 14.08 4.20
N VAL A 28 -8.50 13.33 3.10
CA VAL A 28 -8.70 11.87 3.07
C VAL A 28 -7.57 11.11 3.78
N ILE A 29 -6.32 11.58 3.64
CA ILE A 29 -5.16 11.01 4.32
C ILE A 29 -5.34 10.91 5.84
N LEU A 30 -6.07 11.83 6.47
CA LEU A 30 -6.32 11.77 7.90
C LEU A 30 -7.11 10.52 8.29
N VAL A 31 -8.07 10.12 7.45
CA VAL A 31 -8.87 8.90 7.66
C VAL A 31 -7.99 7.67 7.53
N SER A 32 -7.11 7.62 6.52
CA SER A 32 -6.17 6.51 6.33
C SER A 32 -5.18 6.39 7.47
N LEU A 33 -4.58 7.50 7.92
CA LEU A 33 -3.62 7.52 9.03
C LEU A 33 -4.27 7.00 10.32
N VAL A 34 -5.49 7.44 10.64
CA VAL A 34 -6.23 6.99 11.83
C VAL A 34 -6.68 5.53 11.69
N GLY A 35 -7.22 5.14 10.53
CA GLY A 35 -7.65 3.77 10.26
C GLY A 35 -6.51 2.77 10.38
N ASN A 36 -5.36 3.05 9.77
CA ASN A 36 -4.16 2.23 9.88
C ASN A 36 -3.68 2.14 11.32
N TRP A 37 -3.64 3.26 12.07
CA TRP A 37 -3.25 3.24 13.47
C TRP A 37 -4.14 2.32 14.33
N ILE A 38 -5.45 2.30 14.07
CA ILE A 38 -6.39 1.43 14.77
C ILE A 38 -6.10 -0.04 14.45
N ILE A 39 -5.95 -0.39 13.17
CA ILE A 39 -5.65 -1.77 12.74
C ILE A 39 -4.31 -2.22 13.32
N ASP A 40 -3.26 -1.41 13.18
CA ASP A 40 -1.94 -1.67 13.76
C ASP A 40 -2.01 -1.89 15.26
N SER A 41 -2.83 -1.11 15.96
CA SER A 41 -3.01 -1.26 17.40
C SER A 41 -3.64 -2.59 17.79
N ILE A 42 -4.65 -3.03 17.03
CA ILE A 42 -5.32 -4.32 17.22
C ILE A 42 -4.34 -5.46 16.94
N VAL A 43 -3.66 -5.42 15.80
CA VAL A 43 -2.75 -6.50 15.38
C VAL A 43 -1.52 -6.58 16.28
N LEU A 44 -0.93 -5.45 16.67
CA LEU A 44 0.21 -5.42 17.59
C LEU A 44 -0.17 -5.97 18.98
N THR A 45 -1.40 -5.71 19.42
CA THR A 45 -1.93 -6.27 20.66
C THR A 45 -2.14 -7.78 20.54
N ALA A 46 -2.71 -8.26 19.43
CA ALA A 46 -2.83 -9.68 19.14
C ALA A 46 -1.46 -10.37 19.10
N CYS A 47 -0.46 -9.78 18.46
CA CYS A 47 0.92 -10.27 18.44
C CYS A 47 1.46 -10.48 19.86
N TYR A 48 1.25 -9.54 20.78
CA TYR A 48 1.70 -9.68 22.16
C TYR A 48 1.07 -10.88 22.86
N PHE A 49 -0.25 -11.05 22.76
CA PHE A 49 -0.96 -12.12 23.46
C PHE A 49 -0.75 -13.51 22.83
N LEU A 50 -0.64 -13.59 21.51
CA LEU A 50 -0.46 -14.85 20.78
C LEU A 50 0.98 -15.37 20.88
N LEU A 51 1.96 -14.48 20.80
CA LEU A 51 3.37 -14.86 20.71
C LEU A 51 4.10 -14.75 22.05
N LYS A 52 3.50 -14.08 23.04
CA LYS A 52 4.05 -13.85 24.39
C LYS A 52 5.55 -13.50 24.35
N PRO A 53 5.94 -12.43 23.64
CA PRO A 53 7.34 -12.06 23.50
C PRO A 53 7.90 -11.75 24.90
N ASN A 54 8.75 -12.65 25.42
CA ASN A 54 9.42 -12.68 26.74
C ASN A 54 8.83 -11.82 27.88
N GLN A 55 8.61 -12.46 29.04
CA GLN A 55 8.04 -11.90 30.28
C GLN A 55 8.66 -10.60 30.82
N GLU A 56 9.79 -10.12 30.29
CA GLU A 56 10.43 -8.86 30.67
C GLU A 56 9.56 -7.62 30.37
N TRP A 57 8.67 -7.67 29.37
CA TRP A 57 7.88 -6.51 28.94
C TRP A 57 6.39 -6.66 29.28
N SER A 58 5.83 -5.69 30.00
CA SER A 58 4.38 -5.55 30.09
C SER A 58 3.79 -5.18 28.73
N TRP A 59 2.54 -5.58 28.48
CA TRP A 59 1.82 -5.28 27.23
C TRP A 59 1.91 -3.80 26.85
N LEU A 60 1.65 -2.90 27.81
CA LEU A 60 1.71 -1.45 27.61
C LEU A 60 3.09 -0.97 27.15
N LYS A 61 4.17 -1.50 27.74
CA LYS A 61 5.55 -1.13 27.34
C LYS A 61 5.84 -1.64 25.94
N PHE A 62 5.45 -2.86 25.61
CA PHE A 62 5.62 -3.44 24.28
C PHE A 62 4.85 -2.64 23.23
N TYR A 63 3.58 -2.33 23.50
CA TYR A 63 2.73 -1.54 22.61
C TYR A 63 3.34 -0.16 22.33
N LYS A 64 3.58 0.65 23.37
CA LYS A 64 4.09 2.03 23.23
C LYS A 64 5.44 2.09 22.51
N LYS A 65 6.28 1.06 22.69
CA LYS A 65 7.60 1.01 22.06
C LYS A 65 7.54 0.74 20.56
N ASN A 66 6.54 -0.02 20.11
CA ASN A 66 6.49 -0.54 18.74
C ASN A 66 5.43 0.15 17.87
N ILE A 67 4.31 0.63 18.43
CA ILE A 67 3.16 1.12 17.64
C ILE A 67 3.52 2.19 16.62
N VAL A 68 4.25 3.24 17.03
CA VAL A 68 4.65 4.33 16.12
C VAL A 68 5.49 3.80 14.96
N LYS A 69 6.36 2.82 15.22
CA LYS A 69 7.22 2.23 14.18
C LYS A 69 6.43 1.33 13.24
N VAL A 70 5.56 0.48 13.78
CA VAL A 70 4.68 -0.39 12.98
C VAL A 70 3.88 0.46 12.02
N TRP A 71 3.20 1.48 12.56
CA TRP A 71 2.37 2.39 11.78
C TRP A 71 3.16 3.17 10.73
N PHE A 72 4.31 3.75 11.11
CA PHE A 72 5.14 4.50 10.18
C PHE A 72 5.67 3.61 9.04
N PHE A 73 6.16 2.41 9.36
CA PHE A 73 6.67 1.49 8.33
C PHE A 73 5.56 0.89 7.47
N GLY A 74 4.37 0.68 8.04
CA GLY A 74 3.16 0.30 7.30
C GLY A 74 2.83 1.36 6.25
N PHE A 75 2.63 2.59 6.70
CA PHE A 75 2.30 3.72 5.82
C PHE A 75 3.39 4.02 4.78
N LEU A 76 4.67 3.90 5.16
CA LEU A 76 5.78 4.05 4.22
C LEU A 76 5.78 2.97 3.14
N ALA A 77 5.48 1.73 3.49
CA ALA A 77 5.40 0.64 2.52
C ALA A 77 4.22 0.84 1.56
N ASP A 78 3.06 1.25 2.06
CA ASP A 78 1.89 1.58 1.25
C ASP A 78 2.23 2.72 0.28
N PHE A 79 2.91 3.77 0.75
CA PHE A 79 3.36 4.87 -0.10
C PHE A 79 4.29 4.40 -1.23
N ILE A 80 5.23 3.48 -0.94
CA ILE A 80 6.10 2.90 -1.97
C ILE A 80 5.30 2.11 -3.00
N GLY A 81 4.31 1.31 -2.56
CA GLY A 81 3.41 0.59 -3.47
C GLY A 81 2.62 1.54 -4.38
N ALA A 82 2.05 2.59 -3.81
CA ALA A 82 1.36 3.64 -4.57
C ALA A 82 2.31 4.35 -5.54
N ALA A 83 3.55 4.63 -5.13
CA ALA A 83 4.55 5.27 -5.98
C ALA A 83 4.94 4.39 -7.18
N ILE A 84 5.00 3.06 -7.01
CA ILE A 84 5.22 2.12 -8.11
C ILE A 84 4.08 2.18 -9.13
N LEU A 85 2.82 2.13 -8.67
CA LEU A 85 1.66 2.25 -9.57
C LEU A 85 1.62 3.60 -10.26
N TYR A 86 1.93 4.67 -9.53
CA TYR A 86 2.00 6.01 -10.09
C TYR A 86 3.11 6.15 -11.13
N ALA A 87 4.26 5.50 -10.92
CA ALA A 87 5.33 5.46 -11.90
C ALA A 87 4.91 4.74 -13.20
N CYS A 88 4.10 3.66 -13.12
CA CYS A 88 3.54 3.03 -14.32
C CYS A 88 2.66 4.00 -15.13
N VAL A 89 1.88 4.84 -14.45
CA VAL A 89 1.04 5.87 -15.11
C VAL A 89 1.91 6.98 -15.71
N LEU A 90 2.87 7.51 -14.96
CA LEU A 90 3.74 8.60 -15.44
C LEU A 90 4.67 8.19 -16.58
N LEU A 91 5.16 6.96 -16.56
CA LEU A 91 6.11 6.43 -17.53
C LEU A 91 5.40 5.61 -18.62
N GLN A 92 4.10 5.79 -18.82
CA GLN A 92 3.28 5.05 -19.78
C GLN A 92 3.95 4.98 -21.16
N ASP A 93 4.32 6.14 -21.74
CA ASP A 93 4.92 6.23 -23.07
C ASP A 93 6.31 5.59 -23.14
N VAL A 94 7.09 5.71 -22.07
CA VAL A 94 8.46 5.17 -21.98
C VAL A 94 8.43 3.64 -21.85
N LEU A 95 7.47 3.11 -21.11
CA LEU A 95 7.30 1.67 -20.86
C LEU A 95 6.44 0.98 -21.93
N GLY A 96 5.85 1.74 -22.85
CA GLY A 96 4.96 1.20 -23.88
C GLY A 96 3.67 0.59 -23.30
N ILE A 97 3.17 1.12 -22.18
CA ILE A 97 1.96 0.63 -21.54
C ILE A 97 0.74 1.16 -22.29
N SER A 98 -0.19 0.27 -22.65
CA SER A 98 -1.39 0.67 -23.37
C SER A 98 -2.38 1.44 -22.48
N ASP A 99 -3.19 2.30 -23.11
CA ASP A 99 -4.27 3.05 -22.47
C ASP A 99 -5.22 2.14 -21.67
N GLU A 100 -5.48 0.93 -22.15
CA GLU A 100 -6.33 -0.07 -21.48
C GLU A 100 -5.75 -0.53 -20.14
N ILE A 101 -4.42 -0.68 -20.06
CA ILE A 101 -3.73 -1.09 -18.83
C ILE A 101 -3.72 0.08 -17.85
N ILE A 102 -3.42 1.30 -18.31
CA ILE A 102 -3.48 2.49 -17.45
C ILE A 102 -4.88 2.70 -16.91
N ASN A 103 -5.90 2.60 -17.75
CA ASN A 103 -7.29 2.67 -17.31
C ASN A 103 -7.62 1.59 -16.27
N GLY A 104 -7.07 0.38 -16.42
CA GLY A 104 -7.19 -0.66 -15.40
C GLY A 104 -6.51 -0.29 -14.07
N ILE A 105 -5.31 0.30 -14.11
CA ILE A 105 -4.56 0.73 -12.92
C ILE A 105 -5.26 1.88 -12.19
N THR A 106 -5.85 2.81 -12.94
CA THR A 106 -6.41 4.05 -12.38
C THR A 106 -7.89 3.97 -12.06
N TYR A 107 -8.68 3.23 -12.83
CA TYR A 107 -10.15 3.27 -12.79
C TYR A 107 -10.80 1.94 -12.38
N ASP A 108 -10.44 0.83 -13.02
CA ASP A 108 -11.03 -0.48 -12.72
C ASP A 108 -9.97 -1.60 -12.78
N PRO A 109 -9.40 -2.00 -11.62
CA PRO A 109 -8.38 -3.04 -11.55
C PRO A 109 -8.77 -4.35 -12.23
N TYR A 110 -10.06 -4.62 -12.39
CA TYR A 110 -10.60 -5.85 -12.94
C TYR A 110 -10.88 -5.79 -14.45
N SER A 111 -10.74 -4.63 -15.09
CA SER A 111 -11.02 -4.47 -16.52
C SER A 111 -9.91 -5.08 -17.40
N ASN A 112 -8.70 -5.23 -16.87
CA ASN A 112 -7.57 -5.76 -17.61
C ASN A 112 -6.70 -6.66 -16.72
N PHE A 113 -6.37 -7.87 -17.20
CA PHE A 113 -5.60 -8.86 -16.45
C PHE A 113 -4.18 -8.38 -16.09
N LEU A 114 -3.52 -7.64 -17.00
CA LEU A 114 -2.18 -7.10 -16.74
C LEU A 114 -2.23 -5.98 -15.69
N ALA A 115 -3.23 -5.10 -15.75
CA ALA A 115 -3.42 -4.06 -14.74
C ALA A 115 -3.66 -4.66 -13.34
N PHE A 116 -4.55 -5.65 -13.25
CA PHE A 116 -4.78 -6.41 -12.02
C PHE A 116 -3.48 -7.00 -11.47
N THR A 117 -2.69 -7.63 -12.34
CA THR A 117 -1.42 -8.28 -11.98
C THR A 117 -0.39 -7.25 -11.49
N LEU A 118 -0.27 -6.09 -12.14
CA LEU A 118 0.62 -5.01 -11.71
C LEU A 118 0.22 -4.46 -10.33
N ILE A 119 -1.07 -4.30 -10.06
CA ILE A 119 -1.57 -3.90 -8.74
C ILE A 119 -1.23 -4.96 -7.69
N LEU A 120 -1.43 -6.25 -7.99
CA LEU A 120 -1.04 -7.32 -7.07
C LEU A 120 0.47 -7.33 -6.80
N VAL A 121 1.31 -7.05 -7.80
CA VAL A 121 2.76 -6.92 -7.62
C VAL A 121 3.09 -5.75 -6.69
N ALA A 122 2.44 -4.59 -6.85
CA ALA A 122 2.64 -3.44 -5.96
C ALA A 122 2.19 -3.72 -4.51
N ILE A 123 1.04 -4.39 -4.32
CA ILE A 123 0.57 -4.83 -3.00
C ILE A 123 1.56 -5.83 -2.39
N PHE A 124 2.04 -6.78 -3.18
CA PHE A 124 2.99 -7.78 -2.72
C PHE A 124 4.32 -7.15 -2.30
N ILE A 125 4.86 -6.22 -3.10
CA ILE A 125 6.07 -5.45 -2.74
C ILE A 125 5.84 -4.67 -1.44
N SER A 126 4.69 -4.02 -1.29
CA SER A 126 4.35 -3.30 -0.06
C SER A 126 4.33 -4.26 1.14
N GLY A 127 3.63 -5.40 1.04
CA GLY A 127 3.61 -6.42 2.08
C GLY A 127 4.98 -6.96 2.45
N LEU A 128 5.85 -7.21 1.47
CA LEU A 128 7.24 -7.60 1.71
C LEU A 128 8.00 -6.53 2.47
N LEU A 129 7.83 -5.25 2.11
CA LEU A 129 8.46 -4.14 2.83
C LEU A 129 7.95 -4.05 4.27
N ILE A 130 6.64 -4.19 4.52
CA ILE A 130 6.06 -4.21 5.87
C ILE A 130 6.68 -5.33 6.70
N LEU A 131 6.78 -6.54 6.12
CA LEU A 131 7.41 -7.69 6.76
C LEU A 131 8.88 -7.40 7.10
N LEU A 132 9.66 -6.94 6.11
CA LEU A 132 11.08 -6.67 6.27
C LEU A 132 11.34 -5.56 7.28
N PHE A 133 10.55 -4.47 7.24
CA PHE A 133 10.71 -3.36 8.16
C PHE A 133 10.39 -3.77 9.60
N ASN A 134 9.29 -4.48 9.81
CA ASN A 134 8.89 -4.89 11.14
C ASN A 134 9.81 -5.99 11.71
N TYR A 135 10.27 -6.92 10.89
CA TYR A 135 11.21 -7.96 11.30
C TYR A 135 12.60 -7.38 11.63
N ASN A 136 13.17 -6.54 10.74
CA ASN A 136 14.55 -6.07 10.87
C ASN A 136 14.71 -4.85 11.79
N TYR A 137 13.70 -3.98 11.92
CA TYR A 137 13.82 -2.72 12.65
C TYR A 137 12.86 -2.58 13.83
N THR A 138 11.57 -2.88 13.66
CA THR A 138 10.57 -2.71 14.74
C THR A 138 10.79 -3.72 15.85
N PHE A 139 10.71 -5.02 15.53
CA PHE A 139 10.67 -6.10 16.53
C PHE A 139 12.05 -6.65 16.88
N ARG A 140 13.12 -6.26 16.18
CA ARG A 140 14.48 -6.76 16.39
C ARG A 140 14.95 -6.70 17.86
N ARG A 141 14.57 -5.65 18.59
CA ARG A 141 14.92 -5.47 20.02
C ARG A 141 13.81 -5.91 20.98
N SER A 142 12.58 -6.05 20.49
CA SER A 142 11.39 -6.31 21.32
C SER A 142 11.05 -7.81 21.39
N ILE A 143 11.43 -8.60 20.38
CA ILE A 143 11.18 -10.04 20.29
C ILE A 143 12.52 -10.74 20.00
N LYS A 144 13.09 -11.40 21.01
CA LYS A 144 14.37 -12.12 20.90
C LYS A 144 14.24 -13.41 20.11
N ASP A 145 13.13 -14.14 20.29
CA ASP A 145 12.85 -15.36 19.54
C ASP A 145 12.64 -15.05 18.05
N VAL A 146 13.42 -15.71 17.19
CA VAL A 146 13.44 -15.46 15.75
C VAL A 146 12.12 -15.89 15.11
N LEU A 147 11.56 -17.03 15.54
CA LEU A 147 10.32 -17.56 14.99
C LEU A 147 9.12 -16.68 15.37
N ALA A 148 8.99 -16.29 16.64
CA ALA A 148 7.98 -15.35 17.10
C ALA A 148 8.12 -13.99 16.41
N ARG A 149 9.34 -13.49 16.22
CA ARG A 149 9.58 -12.21 15.52
C ARG A 149 9.10 -12.28 14.07
N TRP A 150 9.39 -13.37 13.37
CA TRP A 150 8.95 -13.56 12.00
C TRP A 150 7.42 -13.68 11.93
N LYS A 151 6.79 -14.47 12.81
CA LYS A 151 5.32 -14.59 12.91
C LYS A 151 4.65 -13.24 13.19
N ALA A 152 5.20 -12.44 14.10
CA ALA A 152 4.66 -11.11 14.40
C ALA A 152 4.73 -10.18 13.18
N ALA A 153 5.88 -10.13 12.52
CA ALA A 153 6.08 -9.30 11.34
C ALA A 153 5.19 -9.76 10.17
N ALA A 154 5.03 -11.07 9.98
CA ALA A 154 4.14 -11.64 8.96
C ALA A 154 2.66 -11.35 9.26
N LEU A 155 2.24 -11.46 10.52
CA LEU A 155 0.85 -11.16 10.90
C LEU A 155 0.51 -9.69 10.62
N ILE A 156 1.42 -8.77 10.98
CA ILE A 156 1.29 -7.35 10.63
C ILE A 156 1.20 -7.21 9.11
N ALA A 157 2.19 -7.72 8.37
CA ALA A 157 2.27 -7.56 6.93
C ALA A 157 1.04 -8.06 6.19
N VAL A 158 0.48 -9.21 6.57
CA VAL A 158 -0.72 -9.79 5.91
C VAL A 158 -1.98 -9.00 6.23
N VAL A 159 -2.17 -8.56 7.47
CA VAL A 159 -3.39 -7.86 7.88
C VAL A 159 -3.41 -6.43 7.36
N THR A 160 -2.26 -5.79 7.25
CA THR A 160 -2.13 -4.37 6.86
C THR A 160 -1.69 -4.20 5.41
N LEU A 161 -1.84 -5.24 4.56
CA LEU A 161 -1.63 -5.09 3.12
C LEU A 161 -2.50 -3.94 2.59
N PRO A 162 -2.02 -3.14 1.62
CA PRO A 162 -2.82 -2.09 0.99
C PRO A 162 -3.82 -2.69 -0.01
N TRP A 163 -4.74 -3.53 0.48
CA TRP A 163 -5.81 -4.14 -0.30
C TRP A 163 -6.74 -3.10 -0.93
N THR A 164 -6.74 -1.87 -0.39
CA THR A 164 -7.45 -0.71 -0.93
C THR A 164 -7.01 -0.35 -2.36
N PHE A 165 -5.81 -0.76 -2.81
CA PHE A 165 -5.37 -0.55 -4.19
C PHE A 165 -6.21 -1.32 -5.22
N LEU A 166 -6.93 -2.36 -4.78
CA LEU A 166 -7.87 -3.10 -5.63
C LEU A 166 -9.27 -2.48 -5.67
N LEU A 167 -9.53 -1.40 -4.93
CA LEU A 167 -10.84 -0.74 -4.97
C LEU A 167 -11.01 -0.01 -6.31
N PRO A 168 -12.03 -0.36 -7.10
CA PRO A 168 -12.26 0.29 -8.38
C PRO A 168 -12.81 1.70 -8.17
N ALA A 169 -12.25 2.67 -8.90
CA ALA A 169 -12.64 4.07 -8.82
C ALA A 169 -14.09 4.31 -9.27
N LYS A 170 -14.63 3.45 -10.14
CA LYS A 170 -16.04 3.48 -10.60
C LYS A 170 -17.08 3.38 -9.49
N LEU A 171 -16.69 3.02 -8.27
CA LEU A 171 -17.60 3.04 -7.10
C LEU A 171 -17.79 4.47 -6.56
N PHE A 172 -16.93 5.40 -6.95
CA PHE A 172 -16.87 6.77 -6.44
C PHE A 172 -17.19 7.84 -7.50
N TYR A 173 -17.27 7.46 -8.78
CA TYR A 173 -17.54 8.34 -9.92
C TYR A 173 -18.65 7.77 -10.81
#